data_AF-A0A182MPJ8-F1
#
_entry.id   AF-A0A182MPJ8-F1
#
_cell.length_a   1.000
_cell.length_b   1.000
_cell.length_c   1.000
_cell.angle_alpha   90.00
_cell.angle_beta   90.00
_cell.angle_gamma   90.00
#
_symmetry.space_group_name_H-M   'P 1'
#
loop_
_entity.id
_entity.type
_entity.pdbx_description
1 polymer ?
#
loop_
_entity_poly.entity_id
_entity_poly.type
_entity_poly.pdbx_seq_one_letter_code
_entity_poly.pdbx_strand_id
1 'polypeptide(L)'
;MFHFRQPVPGFNAVIHTNVPVGSGLSSSAALEVATLAFLEQLTGQKVPSPAEGAKMCQRAEHTFANVPCGIMDQLIAIGGRADHALLIDCRAACTQVQAACSDDALGFNNASSEQAACT
;
A
#
# COMPACT_ATOMS: atom_id res chain seq x y z
N MET A 1 0.78 17.09 -2.82
CA MET A 1 0.67 16.50 -1.47
C MET A 1 -0.79 16.50 -1.06
N PHE A 2 -1.40 15.32 -1.00
CA PHE A 2 -2.83 15.18 -0.73
C PHE A 2 -3.11 15.28 0.77
N HIS A 3 -4.10 16.09 1.11
CA HIS A 3 -4.76 16.13 2.41
C HIS A 3 -6.25 16.17 2.11
N PHE A 4 -7.07 15.51 2.93
CA PHE A 4 -8.52 15.63 2.82
C PHE A 4 -8.90 17.10 2.92
N ARG A 5 -9.48 17.65 1.86
CA ARG A 5 -9.75 19.10 1.73
C ARG A 5 -10.89 19.55 2.63
N GLN A 6 -11.78 18.63 2.98
CA GLN A 6 -12.85 18.86 3.95
C GLN A 6 -12.51 18.18 5.29
N PRO A 7 -12.98 18.75 6.41
CA PRO A 7 -12.83 18.12 7.72
C PRO A 7 -13.41 16.71 7.68
N VAL A 8 -12.63 15.73 8.13
CA VAL A 8 -13.13 14.36 8.31
C VAL A 8 -14.12 14.39 9.48
N PRO A 9 -15.39 13.97 9.30
CA PRO A 9 -16.34 13.91 10.40
C PRO A 9 -15.89 12.87 11.43
N GLY A 10 -16.24 13.07 12.70
CA GLY A 10 -16.05 12.04 13.72
C GLY A 10 -16.84 10.78 13.36
N PHE A 11 -16.29 9.60 13.68
CA PHE A 11 -16.91 8.32 13.38
C PHE A 11 -16.64 7.30 14.48
N ASN A 12 -17.48 6.26 14.52
CA ASN A 12 -17.27 5.07 15.32
C ASN A 12 -16.94 3.92 14.36
N ALA A 13 -15.82 3.24 14.58
CA ALA A 13 -15.39 2.11 13.77
C ALA A 13 -14.92 0.96 14.67
N VAL A 14 -15.15 -0.27 14.21
CA VAL A 14 -14.60 -1.48 14.83
C VAL A 14 -13.53 -2.02 13.90
N ILE A 15 -12.34 -2.25 14.46
CA ILE A 15 -11.20 -2.82 13.73
C ILE A 15 -11.07 -4.28 14.14
N HIS A 16 -11.09 -5.17 13.16
CA HIS A 16 -10.82 -6.58 13.34
C HIS A 16 -9.82 -7.04 12.27
N THR A 17 -8.85 -7.86 12.65
CA THR A 17 -7.81 -8.36 11.74
C THR A 17 -7.48 -9.81 12.07
N ASN A 18 -7.22 -10.58 11.02
CA ASN A 18 -6.63 -11.92 11.09
C ASN A 18 -5.12 -11.91 10.80
N VAL A 19 -4.54 -10.74 10.47
CA VAL A 19 -3.09 -10.59 10.29
C VAL A 19 -2.47 -10.63 11.69
N PRO A 20 -1.60 -11.61 11.98
CA PRO A 20 -1.03 -11.73 13.31
C PRO A 20 -0.14 -10.51 13.61
N VAL A 21 -0.42 -9.88 14.75
CA VAL A 21 0.27 -8.65 15.14
C VAL A 21 1.74 -8.96 15.43
N GLY A 22 2.64 -8.21 14.80
CA GLY A 22 4.09 -8.34 15.03
C GLY A 22 4.74 -9.56 14.37
N SER A 23 4.04 -10.26 13.47
CA SER A 23 4.59 -11.44 12.78
C SER A 23 5.51 -11.13 11.59
N GLY A 24 5.71 -9.84 11.28
CA GLY A 24 6.40 -9.40 10.05
C GLY A 24 5.55 -9.51 8.78
N LEU A 25 4.23 -9.74 8.89
CA LEU A 25 3.29 -9.76 7.76
C LEU A 25 2.58 -8.40 7.56
N SER A 26 3.26 -7.30 7.90
CA SER A 26 2.81 -5.93 7.63
C SER A 26 1.43 -5.58 8.18
N SER A 27 1.11 -6.02 9.41
CA SER A 27 -0.17 -5.72 10.08
C SER A 27 -0.43 -4.22 10.26
N SER A 28 0.61 -3.39 10.39
CA SER A 28 0.48 -1.93 10.47
C SER A 28 0.01 -1.34 9.13
N ALA A 29 0.72 -1.65 8.04
CA ALA A 29 0.36 -1.19 6.71
C ALA A 29 -1.05 -1.64 6.31
N ALA A 30 -1.47 -2.85 6.66
CA ALA A 30 -2.84 -3.31 6.44
C ALA A 30 -3.88 -2.42 7.15
N LEU A 31 -3.61 -2.02 8.40
CA LEU A 31 -4.49 -1.13 9.16
C LEU A 31 -4.51 0.29 8.58
N GLU A 32 -3.35 0.83 8.22
CA GLU A 32 -3.20 2.17 7.64
C GLU A 32 -3.97 2.29 6.33
N VAL A 33 -3.82 1.30 5.44
CA VAL A 33 -4.47 1.26 4.14
C VAL A 33 -5.97 1.02 4.27
N ALA A 34 -6.40 0.14 5.19
CA ALA A 34 -7.81 -0.05 5.47
C ALA A 34 -8.47 1.24 6.00
N THR A 35 -7.75 1.98 6.85
CA THR A 35 -8.21 3.28 7.36
C THR A 35 -8.29 4.30 6.24
N LEU A 36 -7.29 4.37 5.36
CA LEU A 36 -7.31 5.26 4.20
C LEU A 36 -8.55 4.98 3.32
N ALA A 37 -8.76 3.72 2.94
CA ALA A 37 -9.91 3.32 2.12
C ALA A 37 -11.25 3.63 2.81
N PHE A 38 -11.34 3.43 4.13
CA PHE A 38 -12.51 3.81 4.91
C PHE A 38 -12.78 5.31 4.86
N LEU A 39 -11.73 6.15 5.00
CA LEU A 39 -11.85 7.60 4.95
C LEU A 39 -12.22 8.12 3.55
N GLU A 40 -11.73 7.49 2.49
CA GLU A 40 -12.16 7.81 1.11
C GLU A 40 -13.67 7.60 0.94
N GLN A 41 -14.20 6.51 1.50
CA GLN A 41 -15.63 6.19 1.45
C GLN A 41 -16.46 7.10 2.34
N LEU A 42 -15.96 7.43 3.55
CA LEU A 42 -16.64 8.30 4.49
C LEU A 42 -16.73 9.75 3.97
N THR A 43 -15.69 10.23 3.29
CA THR A 43 -15.58 11.62 2.83
C THR A 43 -15.97 11.83 1.37
N GLY A 44 -16.09 10.74 0.58
CA GLY A 44 -16.28 10.79 -0.87
C GLY A 44 -15.07 11.32 -1.65
N GLN A 45 -13.92 11.55 -0.99
CA GLN A 45 -12.69 12.05 -1.61
C GLN A 45 -11.74 10.89 -1.85
N LYS A 46 -11.43 10.63 -3.12
CA LYS A 46 -10.45 9.61 -3.51
C LYS A 46 -9.06 10.21 -3.62
N VAL A 47 -8.07 9.45 -3.16
CA VAL A 47 -6.67 9.72 -3.41
C VAL A 47 -6.39 9.53 -4.91
N PRO A 48 -5.63 10.44 -5.54
CA PRO A 48 -5.47 10.42 -6.99
C PRO A 48 -4.74 9.18 -7.55
N SER A 49 -3.90 8.52 -6.75
CA SER A 49 -3.19 7.31 -7.17
C SER A 49 -2.84 6.38 -6.00
N PRO A 50 -2.68 5.06 -6.26
CA PRO A 50 -2.17 4.10 -5.27
C PRO A 50 -0.85 4.51 -4.61
N ALA A 51 0.08 5.04 -5.42
CA ALA A 51 1.39 5.48 -4.93
C ALA A 51 1.30 6.68 -3.97
N GLU A 52 0.37 7.61 -4.21
CA GLU A 52 0.11 8.70 -3.27
C GLU A 52 -0.53 8.19 -1.98
N GLY A 53 -1.45 7.22 -2.07
CA GLY A 53 -2.05 6.57 -0.90
C GLY A 53 -0.99 5.88 -0.05
N ALA A 54 -0.09 5.13 -0.68
CA ALA A 54 1.00 4.44 0.02
C ALA A 54 1.93 5.42 0.73
N LYS A 55 2.28 6.55 0.09
CA LYS A 55 3.09 7.61 0.71
C LYS A 55 2.37 8.27 1.88
N MET A 56 1.04 8.40 1.84
CA MET A 56 0.26 8.92 2.97
C MET A 56 0.31 7.97 4.16
N CYS A 57 0.09 6.68 3.94
CA CYS A 57 0.18 5.65 4.98
C CYS A 57 1.61 5.56 5.55
N GLN A 58 2.64 5.49 4.70
CA GLN A 58 4.05 5.49 5.13
C GLN A 58 4.38 6.70 6.01
N ARG A 59 3.91 7.89 5.64
CA ARG A 59 4.10 9.09 6.46
C ARG A 59 3.38 8.98 7.80
N ALA A 60 2.22 8.35 7.85
CA ALA A 60 1.51 8.10 9.10
C ALA A 60 2.36 7.20 10.02
N GLU A 61 2.91 6.11 9.48
CA GLU A 61 3.82 5.22 10.21
C GLU A 61 5.05 5.98 10.75
N HIS A 62 5.68 6.81 9.90
CA HIS A 62 6.87 7.58 10.28
C HIS A 62 6.58 8.65 11.34
N THR A 63 5.43 9.31 11.25
CA THR A 63 5.14 10.51 12.06
C THR A 63 4.39 10.19 13.35
N PHE A 64 3.50 9.21 13.32
CA PHE A 64 2.64 8.86 14.45
C PHE A 64 3.14 7.61 15.19
N ALA A 65 3.58 6.58 14.45
CA ALA A 65 4.16 5.39 15.07
C ALA A 65 5.68 5.53 15.31
N ASN A 66 6.34 6.51 14.69
CA ASN A 66 7.80 6.75 14.76
C ASN A 66 8.63 5.56 14.26
N VAL A 67 8.10 4.81 13.29
CA VAL A 67 8.79 3.66 12.71
C VAL A 67 9.38 4.05 11.35
N PRO A 68 10.71 4.07 11.18
CA PRO A 68 11.34 4.39 9.90
C PRO A 68 11.28 3.18 8.95
N CYS A 69 10.17 3.05 8.21
CA CYS A 69 9.93 1.96 7.26
C CYS A 69 10.10 2.38 5.78
N GLY A 70 10.32 1.40 4.90
CA GLY A 70 10.22 1.57 3.45
C GLY A 70 8.77 1.78 2.98
N ILE A 71 8.55 1.80 1.66
CA ILE A 71 7.20 1.99 1.07
C ILE A 71 6.54 0.69 0.60
N MET A 72 7.28 -0.43 0.66
CA MET A 72 6.88 -1.72 0.10
C MET A 72 5.56 -2.23 0.70
N ASP A 73 5.46 -2.22 2.02
CA ASP A 73 4.32 -2.75 2.77
C ASP A 73 3.01 -2.03 2.44
N GLN A 74 3.04 -0.69 2.34
CA GLN A 74 1.88 0.09 1.95
C GLN A 74 1.53 -0.09 0.47
N LEU A 75 2.52 -0.23 -0.42
CA LEU A 75 2.27 -0.47 -1.85
C LEU A 75 1.63 -1.83 -2.11
N ILE A 76 2.09 -2.90 -1.45
CA ILE A 76 1.48 -4.22 -1.63
C ILE A 76 0.08 -4.27 -1.01
N ALA A 77 -0.13 -3.62 0.14
CA ALA A 77 -1.44 -3.56 0.78
C ALA A 77 -2.48 -2.80 -0.06
N ILE A 78 -2.08 -1.79 -0.84
CA ILE A 78 -2.98 -1.04 -1.74
C ILE A 78 -3.13 -1.73 -3.11
N GLY A 79 -2.01 -2.16 -3.70
CA GLY A 79 -1.92 -2.57 -5.11
C GLY A 79 -1.96 -4.07 -5.35
N GLY A 80 -2.01 -4.87 -4.29
CA GLY A 80 -2.06 -6.33 -4.38
C GLY A 80 -3.26 -6.84 -5.18
N ARG A 81 -3.05 -7.91 -5.94
CA ARG A 81 -4.10 -8.62 -6.68
C ARG A 81 -4.03 -10.11 -6.35
N ALA A 82 -5.19 -10.75 -6.30
CA ALA A 82 -5.27 -12.19 -6.07
C ALA A 82 -4.40 -12.93 -7.09
N ASP A 83 -3.64 -13.92 -6.62
CA ASP A 83 -2.77 -14.78 -7.43
C ASP A 83 -1.65 -14.06 -8.20
N HIS A 84 -1.28 -12.83 -7.85
CA HIS A 84 -0.23 -12.08 -8.53
C HIS A 84 0.83 -11.55 -7.55
N ALA A 85 2.09 -11.56 -7.98
CA ALA A 85 3.15 -10.82 -7.31
C ALA A 85 3.15 -9.36 -7.79
N LEU A 86 3.59 -8.45 -6.93
CA LEU A 86 3.76 -7.04 -7.27
C LEU A 86 5.25 -6.73 -7.38
N LEU A 87 5.72 -6.41 -8.58
CA LEU A 87 7.07 -5.87 -8.78
C LEU A 87 7.05 -4.39 -8.38
N ILE A 88 7.95 -4.00 -7.48
CA ILE A 88 8.03 -2.64 -6.95
C ILE A 88 9.42 -2.08 -7.27
N ASP A 89 9.47 -1.00 -8.05
CA ASP A 89 10.68 -0.19 -8.18
C ASP A 89 10.70 0.83 -7.05
N CYS A 90 11.49 0.56 -6.02
CA CYS A 90 11.61 1.42 -4.85
C CYS A 90 12.33 2.77 -5.13
N ARG A 91 13.02 2.92 -6.27
CA ARG A 91 13.65 4.19 -6.66
C ARG A 91 12.62 5.12 -7.30
N ALA A 92 11.80 4.58 -8.20
CA ALA A 92 10.73 5.33 -8.86
C ALA A 92 9.43 5.38 -8.04
N ALA A 93 9.30 4.52 -7.02
CA ALA A 93 8.08 4.26 -6.26
C ALA A 93 6.88 3.92 -7.18
N CYS A 94 7.15 3.16 -8.25
CA CYS A 94 6.13 2.66 -9.17
C CYS A 94 5.97 1.14 -9.00
N THR A 95 4.79 0.65 -9.36
CA THR A 95 4.40 -0.75 -9.17
C THR A 95 3.93 -1.36 -10.47
N GLN A 96 4.30 -2.61 -10.72
CA GLN A 96 3.81 -3.40 -11.85
C GLN A 96 3.33 -4.75 -11.36
N VAL A 97 2.09 -5.09 -11.69
CA VAL A 97 1.53 -6.41 -11.39
C VAL A 97 2.19 -7.42 -12.33
N GLN A 98 2.86 -8.40 -11.75
CA GLN A 98 3.43 -9.51 -12.50
C GLN A 98 2.41 -10.63 -12.66
N ALA A 99 2.40 -11.29 -13.81
CA ALA A 99 1.50 -12.39 -14.09
C ALA A 99 1.57 -13.47 -13.00
N ALA A 100 0.46 -14.18 -12.81
CA ALA A 100 0.35 -15.24 -11.83
C ALA A 100 1.52 -16.22 -11.96
N CYS A 101 2.30 -16.34 -10.87
CA CYS A 101 3.40 -17.28 -10.81
C CYS A 101 2.76 -18.67 -10.63
N SER A 102 2.83 -19.52 -11.65
CA SER A 102 2.69 -20.97 -11.44
C SER A 102 3.79 -21.42 -10.48
N ASP A 103 3.49 -22.32 -9.55
CA ASP A 103 4.26 -22.70 -8.34
C ASP A 103 5.79 -22.95 -8.51
N ASP A 104 6.32 -23.03 -9.73
CA ASP A 104 7.72 -23.36 -10.04
C ASP A 104 8.62 -22.18 -10.46
N ALA A 105 8.15 -20.91 -10.44
CA ALA A 105 8.86 -19.80 -11.09
C ALA A 105 9.23 -18.59 -10.19
N LEU A 106 9.57 -18.79 -8.91
CA LEU A 106 10.22 -17.75 -8.09
C LEU A 106 11.69 -17.55 -8.49
N GLY A 107 11.91 -17.11 -9.73
CA GLY A 107 13.18 -16.56 -10.18
C GLY A 107 13.26 -15.09 -9.79
N PHE A 108 14.15 -14.72 -8.87
CA PHE A 108 14.57 -13.33 -8.67
C PHE A 108 15.36 -12.87 -9.91
N ASN A 109 14.66 -12.57 -10.98
CA ASN A 109 15.28 -12.03 -12.19
C ASN A 109 15.51 -10.54 -11.96
N ASN A 110 16.79 -10.17 -11.83
CA ASN A 110 17.22 -8.79 -11.77
C ASN A 110 17.04 -8.18 -13.18
N ALA A 111 15.79 -7.82 -13.51
CA ALA A 111 15.42 -7.33 -14.83
C ALA A 111 15.99 -5.92 -15.05
N SER A 112 17.19 -5.86 -15.61
CA SER A 112 17.70 -4.67 -16.25
C SER A 112 16.98 -4.44 -17.58
N SER A 113 16.48 -3.21 -17.72
CA SER A 113 16.04 -2.49 -18.94
C SER A 113 14.75 -2.91 -19.66
N GLU A 114 13.89 -1.89 -19.81
CA GLU A 114 12.87 -1.68 -20.85
C GLU A 114 11.55 -2.43 -20.73
N GLN A 115 10.59 -1.83 -20.02
CA GLN A 115 9.26 -1.41 -20.53
C GLN A 115 8.27 -1.29 -19.35
N ALA A 116 8.03 -0.06 -18.91
CA ALA A 116 7.07 0.22 -17.86
C ALA A 116 6.38 1.56 -18.12
N ALA A 117 5.37 1.57 -18.97
CA ALA A 117 4.37 2.62 -18.92
C ALA A 117 3.68 2.51 -17.55
N CYS A 118 3.91 3.50 -16.70
CA CYS A 118 3.30 3.66 -15.40
C CYS A 118 1.77 3.75 -15.60
N THR A 119 1.03 2.74 -15.16
CA THR A 119 -0.45 2.75 -15.12
C THR A 119 -0.95 3.11 -13.74
#